data_AF-A0A0S7ZG13-F1
#
_entry.id   AF-A0A0S7ZG13-F1
#
_cell.length_a   1.000
_cell.length_b   1.000
_cell.length_c   1.000
_cell.angle_alpha   90.00
_cell.angle_beta   90.00
_cell.angle_gamma   90.00
#
_symmetry.space_group_name_H-M   'P 1'
#
loop_
_entity.id
_entity.type
_entity.pdbx_description
1 polymer ?
#
loop_
_entity_poly.entity_id
_entity_poly.type
_entity_poly.pdbx_seq_one_letter_code
_entity_poly.pdbx_strand_id
1 'polypeptide(L)'
;MCKNLYIFTVICCFSFALAFGGEDGNEEGTSITMKEIVITATRSEIEILDAPAHVTVVTAEEIKRMGAGNIAKVLSVQAGLTIRDYGPEGSLKSMSIRGSRSEGVLVLVDGIRINDSRAGSVDLSLIPLHSIERIEIVRGGTSALYGADAVGGVVNIITKKEADGRFTFVFENNSYIPRDAVEVFEGGATEPVDANYGDLFDTQKVTLGYSHIIGGVDCITSGSFTRANNGYTWYDAEYIDGYRRRINAEALGGNIYTSVSFPAWNGRFEATGQAGFSNKGAPGPVDPASWGLSTDANQSDLLARGSFRYTTKRFFSDSLTLDMKGSYSYASLAFENPDPVWPEDDTHHTHALNLDAAQEMLSFDAFSLLYGLNFIYNIIDSTTIGNKDRVNGGVFVESPIYLSSRLTLTPVLRYDYYSDFPDSLNFKLSGVQALSSSTSLKSSIAKSYRAPTLNDLFWPNAFGMSGNPDLVPETGYSFEIGVTTIKPSYSIDFFVYTRYMIDEIIWGPEGALYRPNNIGESVYPGIELAARFKLARNLWL
;
A
#
# COMPACT_ATOMS: atom_id res chain seq x y z
N MET A 1 34.70 5.47 -18.94
CA MET A 1 34.59 4.52 -20.07
C MET A 1 35.25 3.21 -19.66
N CYS A 2 34.44 2.15 -19.52
CA CYS A 2 34.81 0.75 -19.28
C CYS A 2 35.60 0.37 -18.01
N LYS A 3 34.96 0.45 -16.83
CA LYS A 3 35.17 -0.48 -15.69
C LYS A 3 33.83 -0.61 -14.95
N ASN A 4 33.46 -1.82 -14.54
CA ASN A 4 32.21 -2.23 -13.85
C ASN A 4 31.11 -2.86 -14.73
N LEU A 5 31.49 -3.75 -15.65
CA LEU A 5 30.60 -4.76 -16.23
C LEU A 5 31.00 -6.15 -15.71
N TYR A 6 30.91 -6.36 -14.39
CA TYR A 6 31.22 -7.66 -13.75
C TYR A 6 30.22 -8.08 -12.66
N ILE A 7 29.01 -7.49 -12.65
CA ILE A 7 27.89 -7.95 -11.81
C ILE A 7 26.78 -8.47 -12.72
N PHE A 8 27.04 -9.58 -13.41
CA PHE A 8 26.00 -10.32 -14.16
C PHE A 8 26.20 -11.84 -14.13
N THR A 9 26.92 -12.34 -13.12
CA THR A 9 27.18 -13.78 -12.99
C THR A 9 26.98 -14.21 -11.54
N VAL A 10 25.72 -14.22 -11.09
CA VAL A 10 25.31 -15.12 -10.00
C VAL A 10 24.67 -16.33 -10.66
N ILE A 11 25.46 -17.39 -10.75
CA ILE A 11 25.10 -18.70 -11.28
C ILE A 11 24.00 -19.30 -10.40
N CYS A 12 22.81 -19.43 -10.96
CA CYS A 12 21.77 -20.34 -10.48
C CYS A 12 22.24 -21.79 -10.67
N CYS A 13 22.69 -22.43 -9.59
CA CYS A 13 22.72 -23.88 -9.49
C CYS A 13 22.04 -24.30 -8.18
N PHE A 14 20.71 -24.26 -8.18
CA PHE A 14 19.90 -25.11 -7.29
C PHE A 14 19.01 -25.97 -8.17
N SER A 15 19.50 -27.18 -8.46
CA SER A 15 18.74 -28.23 -9.11
C SER A 15 17.76 -28.81 -8.09
N PHE A 16 16.52 -28.34 -8.09
CA PHE A 16 15.42 -29.06 -7.42
C PHE A 16 14.67 -29.85 -8.49
N ALA A 17 14.91 -31.16 -8.54
CA ALA A 17 14.17 -32.08 -9.40
C ALA A 17 12.79 -32.33 -8.78
N LEU A 18 11.78 -31.56 -9.22
CA LEU A 18 10.39 -31.93 -9.05
C LEU A 18 10.03 -32.90 -10.18
N ALA A 19 10.05 -34.20 -9.87
CA ALA A 19 9.50 -35.23 -10.73
C ALA A 19 7.97 -35.10 -10.73
N PHE A 20 7.40 -34.50 -11.78
CA PHE A 20 5.98 -34.63 -12.07
C PHE A 20 5.79 -35.89 -12.93
N GLY A 21 5.33 -36.96 -12.30
CA GLY A 21 4.78 -38.12 -13.01
C GLY A 21 3.50 -37.70 -13.71
N GLY A 22 3.46 -37.86 -15.03
CA GLY A 22 2.24 -37.75 -15.81
C GLY A 22 1.44 -39.05 -15.67
N GLU A 23 0.27 -38.95 -15.06
CA GLU A 23 -0.83 -39.89 -15.28
C GLU A 23 -2.02 -39.09 -15.82
N ASP A 24 -2.29 -39.27 -17.11
CA ASP A 24 -3.56 -38.87 -17.72
C ASP A 24 -4.64 -39.86 -17.27
N GLY A 25 -5.32 -39.51 -16.17
CA GLY A 25 -6.53 -40.17 -15.71
C GLY A 25 -7.76 -39.37 -16.14
N ASN A 26 -8.56 -39.94 -17.03
CA ASN A 26 -9.90 -39.45 -17.38
C ASN A 26 -10.80 -39.50 -16.13
N GLU A 27 -11.10 -38.35 -15.53
CA GLU A 27 -12.19 -38.22 -14.56
C GLU A 27 -13.29 -37.30 -15.12
N GLU A 28 -14.42 -37.91 -15.47
CA GLU A 28 -15.70 -37.20 -15.57
C GLU A 28 -16.06 -36.69 -14.17
N GLY A 29 -15.91 -35.38 -13.96
CA GLY A 29 -16.12 -34.74 -12.67
C GLY A 29 -16.86 -33.42 -12.83
N THR A 30 -18.06 -33.38 -12.26
CA THR A 30 -18.94 -32.23 -12.02
C THR A 30 -18.19 -30.90 -11.99
N SER A 31 -18.50 -29.99 -12.92
CA SER A 31 -17.87 -28.66 -13.01
C SER A 31 -18.13 -27.86 -11.74
N ILE A 32 -17.20 -27.91 -10.79
CA ILE A 32 -17.10 -26.91 -9.74
C ILE A 32 -16.45 -25.71 -10.41
N THR A 33 -17.27 -24.82 -10.97
CA THR A 33 -16.80 -23.55 -11.49
C THR A 33 -16.25 -22.75 -10.32
N MET A 34 -14.92 -22.80 -10.13
CA MET A 34 -14.23 -21.79 -9.34
C MET A 34 -14.54 -20.46 -10.01
N LYS A 35 -15.12 -19.51 -9.26
CA LYS A 35 -15.36 -18.16 -9.77
C LYS A 35 -13.99 -17.63 -10.22
N GLU A 36 -13.85 -17.41 -11.51
CA GLU A 36 -12.61 -16.96 -12.15
C GLU A 36 -12.19 -15.64 -11.48
N ILE A 37 -11.06 -15.65 -10.79
CA ILE A 37 -10.54 -14.45 -10.13
C ILE A 37 -9.72 -13.70 -11.17
N VAL A 38 -10.30 -12.61 -11.68
CA VAL A 38 -9.59 -11.65 -12.51
C VAL A 38 -8.95 -10.57 -11.64
N ILE A 39 -7.74 -10.16 -12.00
CA ILE A 39 -7.01 -9.08 -11.35
C ILE A 39 -7.17 -7.80 -12.17
N THR A 40 -7.17 -6.65 -11.49
CA THR A 40 -7.33 -5.33 -12.12
C THR A 40 -6.12 -4.42 -11.88
N ALA A 41 -5.23 -4.82 -10.97
CA ALA A 41 -3.94 -4.20 -10.73
C ALA A 41 -2.95 -4.32 -11.92
N THR A 42 -3.37 -4.93 -13.03
CA THR A 42 -2.69 -4.93 -14.34
C THR A 42 -3.35 -3.96 -15.33
N ARG A 43 -4.28 -3.12 -14.88
CA ARG A 43 -5.10 -2.17 -15.68
C ARG A 43 -6.05 -2.80 -16.72
N SER A 44 -5.91 -4.09 -17.01
CA SER A 44 -6.92 -4.93 -17.68
C SER A 44 -7.39 -6.06 -16.76
N GLU A 45 -8.60 -6.60 -17.01
CA GLU A 45 -9.12 -7.80 -16.32
C GLU A 45 -8.45 -9.05 -16.90
N ILE A 46 -7.64 -9.73 -16.10
CA ILE A 46 -6.83 -10.87 -16.55
C ILE A 46 -6.80 -11.95 -15.48
N GLU A 47 -6.84 -13.22 -15.89
CA GLU A 47 -6.72 -14.35 -14.99
C GLU A 47 -5.34 -14.41 -14.31
N ILE A 48 -5.29 -14.96 -13.10
CA ILE A 48 -4.03 -15.11 -12.35
C ILE A 48 -2.99 -15.91 -13.13
N LEU A 49 -3.37 -16.98 -13.86
CA LEU A 49 -2.41 -17.81 -14.59
C LEU A 49 -1.78 -17.09 -15.78
N ASP A 50 -2.54 -16.19 -16.41
CA ASP A 50 -2.09 -15.39 -17.56
C ASP A 50 -1.37 -14.12 -17.12
N ALA A 51 -1.55 -13.69 -15.86
CA ALA A 51 -0.92 -12.50 -15.31
C ALA A 51 0.61 -12.54 -15.41
N PRO A 52 1.25 -11.56 -16.09
CA PRO A 52 2.70 -11.53 -16.26
C PRO A 52 3.49 -11.21 -15.00
N ALA A 53 2.83 -10.76 -13.93
CA ALA A 53 3.45 -10.39 -12.67
C ALA A 53 3.25 -11.48 -11.59
N HIS A 54 4.06 -11.42 -10.54
CA HIS A 54 3.81 -12.19 -9.32
C HIS A 54 2.66 -11.54 -8.52
N VAL A 55 1.48 -12.17 -8.56
CA VAL A 55 0.26 -11.63 -7.99
C VAL A 55 -0.28 -12.52 -6.87
N THR A 56 -0.69 -11.89 -5.77
CA THR A 56 -1.48 -12.53 -4.71
C THR A 56 -2.83 -11.84 -4.62
N VAL A 57 -3.91 -12.62 -4.61
CA VAL A 57 -5.25 -12.12 -4.30
C VAL A 57 -5.65 -12.65 -2.94
N VAL A 58 -6.15 -11.75 -2.07
CA VAL A 58 -6.73 -12.09 -0.77
C VAL A 58 -8.21 -11.76 -0.81
N THR A 59 -9.10 -12.75 -0.69
CA THR A 59 -10.55 -12.54 -0.82
C THR A 59 -11.21 -12.14 0.50
N ALA A 60 -12.43 -11.57 0.44
CA ALA A 60 -13.24 -11.28 1.62
C ALA A 60 -13.47 -12.50 2.54
N GLU A 61 -13.62 -13.70 1.96
CA GLU A 61 -13.75 -14.94 2.72
C GLU A 61 -12.47 -15.29 3.47
N GLU A 62 -11.30 -15.12 2.85
CA GLU A 62 -10.01 -15.33 3.50
C GLU A 62 -9.80 -14.31 4.62
N ILE A 63 -10.08 -13.02 4.37
CA ILE A 63 -10.03 -11.96 5.38
C ILE A 63 -10.90 -12.32 6.59
N LYS A 64 -12.13 -12.78 6.34
CA LYS A 64 -13.05 -13.20 7.41
C LYS A 64 -12.51 -14.40 8.19
N ARG A 65 -11.94 -15.40 7.51
CA ARG A 65 -11.34 -16.58 8.16
C ARG A 65 -10.13 -16.25 9.02
N MET A 66 -9.37 -15.22 8.66
CA MET A 66 -8.22 -14.77 9.43
C MET A 66 -8.60 -14.13 10.76
N GLY A 67 -9.85 -13.69 10.94
CA GLY A 67 -10.25 -12.92 12.13
C GLY A 67 -9.46 -11.62 12.29
N ALA A 68 -8.98 -11.04 11.19
CA ALA A 68 -8.18 -9.81 11.23
C ALA A 68 -9.07 -8.61 11.60
N GLY A 69 -8.61 -7.78 12.55
CA GLY A 69 -9.29 -6.53 12.93
C GLY A 69 -8.95 -5.34 12.02
N ASN A 70 -7.85 -5.42 11.26
CA ASN A 70 -7.43 -4.37 10.34
C ASN A 70 -6.66 -4.92 9.13
N ILE A 71 -6.52 -4.10 8.09
CA ILE A 71 -5.84 -4.50 6.85
C ILE A 71 -4.35 -4.77 7.05
N ALA A 72 -3.69 -4.09 8.00
CA ALA A 72 -2.28 -4.32 8.30
C ALA A 72 -2.03 -5.77 8.78
N LYS A 73 -2.94 -6.34 9.57
CA LYS A 73 -2.87 -7.76 9.96
C LYS A 73 -3.10 -8.72 8.79
N VAL A 74 -3.96 -8.34 7.83
CA VAL A 74 -4.18 -9.14 6.61
C VAL A 74 -2.92 -9.17 5.74
N LEU A 75 -2.28 -8.01 5.58
CA LEU A 75 -1.10 -7.84 4.74
C LEU A 75 0.18 -8.42 5.38
N SER A 76 0.31 -8.41 6.70
CA SER A 76 1.53 -8.86 7.39
C SER A 76 1.84 -10.35 7.26
N VAL A 77 0.86 -11.17 6.92
CA VAL A 77 1.06 -12.61 6.70
C VAL A 77 1.28 -12.97 5.23
N GLN A 78 1.25 -11.97 4.33
CA GLN A 78 1.48 -12.21 2.90
C GLN A 78 2.97 -12.26 2.60
N ALA A 79 3.40 -13.22 1.80
CA ALA A 79 4.81 -13.38 1.45
C ALA A 79 5.37 -12.11 0.80
N GLY A 80 6.61 -11.74 1.15
CA GLY A 80 7.30 -10.58 0.59
C GLY A 80 6.82 -9.21 1.10
N LEU A 81 5.82 -9.16 1.98
CA LEU A 81 5.38 -7.93 2.64
C LEU A 81 5.96 -7.83 4.05
N THR A 82 6.27 -6.61 4.47
CA THR A 82 6.64 -6.30 5.85
C THR A 82 5.84 -5.10 6.31
N ILE A 83 5.13 -5.27 7.42
CA ILE A 83 4.38 -4.19 8.07
C ILE A 83 5.23 -3.68 9.23
N ARG A 84 5.41 -2.36 9.28
CA ARG A 84 6.02 -1.68 10.42
C ARG A 84 4.92 -0.91 11.15
N ASP A 85 4.76 -1.27 12.43
CA ASP A 85 3.85 -0.61 13.36
C ASP A 85 4.65 0.35 14.23
N TYR A 86 4.27 1.63 14.23
CA TYR A 86 5.02 2.70 14.91
C TYR A 86 4.50 3.01 16.32
N GLY A 87 3.52 2.26 16.83
CA GLY A 87 3.05 2.47 18.19
C GLY A 87 1.67 1.86 18.48
N PRO A 88 0.98 2.35 19.52
CA PRO A 88 -0.33 1.85 19.90
C PRO A 88 -1.43 2.31 18.91
N GLU A 89 -2.71 2.05 19.22
CA GLU A 89 -3.82 2.38 18.32
C GLU A 89 -3.82 3.86 17.90
N GLY A 90 -4.03 4.14 16.62
CA GLY A 90 -3.90 5.48 16.03
C GLY A 90 -2.49 5.83 15.52
N SER A 91 -1.49 5.00 15.81
CA SER A 91 -0.14 5.15 15.25
C SER A 91 -0.06 4.66 13.81
N LEU A 92 0.86 5.27 13.04
CA LEU A 92 1.13 4.94 11.65
C LEU A 92 1.43 3.44 11.49
N LYS A 93 0.77 2.80 10.52
CA LYS A 93 1.08 1.44 10.09
C LYS A 93 1.48 1.45 8.63
N SER A 94 2.77 1.33 8.37
CA SER A 94 3.35 1.38 7.02
C SER A 94 3.62 -0.03 6.47
N MET A 95 3.65 -0.16 5.14
CA MET A 95 3.99 -1.40 4.46
C MET A 95 5.22 -1.23 3.59
N SER A 96 5.98 -2.31 3.41
CA SER A 96 7.07 -2.43 2.45
C SER A 96 6.97 -3.74 1.70
N ILE A 97 7.48 -3.78 0.46
CA ILE A 97 7.52 -4.99 -0.38
C ILE A 97 8.96 -5.26 -0.80
N ARG A 98 9.46 -6.49 -0.61
CA ARG A 98 10.77 -6.94 -1.10
C ARG A 98 11.94 -6.00 -0.71
N GLY A 99 11.93 -5.50 0.53
CA GLY A 99 12.97 -4.60 1.05
C GLY A 99 12.91 -3.15 0.56
N SER A 100 11.89 -2.78 -0.23
CA SER A 100 11.64 -1.36 -0.56
C SER A 100 11.23 -0.55 0.67
N ARG A 101 11.36 0.78 0.57
CA ARG A 101 10.80 1.71 1.57
C ARG A 101 9.28 1.84 1.39
N SER A 102 8.60 2.37 2.39
CA SER A 102 7.13 2.36 2.42
C SER A 102 6.48 3.21 1.34
N GLU A 103 7.22 4.23 0.92
CA GLU A 103 6.86 5.17 -0.10
C GLU A 103 7.00 4.56 -1.51
N GLY A 104 7.83 3.51 -1.64
CA GLY A 104 7.99 2.73 -2.87
C GLY A 104 6.88 1.71 -3.11
N VAL A 105 5.84 1.69 -2.29
CA VAL A 105 4.65 0.85 -2.47
C VAL A 105 3.46 1.74 -2.83
N LEU A 106 2.94 1.56 -4.04
CA LEU A 106 1.73 2.26 -4.46
C LEU A 106 0.51 1.54 -3.88
N VAL A 107 -0.33 2.26 -3.16
CA VAL A 107 -1.60 1.74 -2.66
C VAL A 107 -2.75 2.39 -3.41
N LEU A 108 -3.63 1.54 -3.93
CA LEU A 108 -4.82 1.93 -4.66
C LEU A 108 -6.05 1.47 -3.89
N VAL A 109 -7.12 2.28 -3.93
CA VAL A 109 -8.47 1.85 -3.57
C VAL A 109 -9.31 1.97 -4.84
N ASP A 110 -9.83 0.84 -5.31
CA ASP A 110 -10.57 0.74 -6.58
C ASP A 110 -9.79 1.30 -7.80
N GLY A 111 -8.47 1.13 -7.78
CA GLY A 111 -7.54 1.64 -8.79
C GLY A 111 -7.17 3.12 -8.63
N ILE A 112 -7.60 3.79 -7.57
CA ILE A 112 -7.34 5.21 -7.29
C ILE A 112 -6.26 5.32 -6.21
N ARG A 113 -5.23 6.12 -6.48
CA ARG A 113 -4.10 6.36 -5.57
C ARG A 113 -4.56 6.96 -4.26
N ILE A 114 -4.03 6.43 -3.16
CA ILE A 114 -4.30 6.94 -1.81
C ILE A 114 -3.06 7.35 -1.01
N ASN A 115 -1.86 7.16 -1.54
CA ASN A 115 -0.60 7.61 -0.94
C ASN A 115 -0.63 9.11 -0.61
N ASP A 116 -0.10 9.48 0.55
CA ASP A 116 0.07 10.86 0.99
C ASP A 116 1.07 11.59 0.08
N SER A 117 0.79 12.86 -0.25
CA SER A 117 1.61 13.63 -1.19
C SER A 117 2.95 14.10 -0.62
N ARG A 118 3.08 14.16 0.71
CA ARG A 118 4.31 14.61 1.39
C ARG A 118 5.29 13.47 1.56
N ALA A 119 4.84 12.39 2.20
CA ALA A 119 5.66 11.23 2.52
C ALA A 119 5.63 10.19 1.41
N GLY A 120 4.55 10.05 0.64
CA GLY A 120 4.39 8.98 -0.35
C GLY A 120 3.98 7.63 0.25
N SER A 121 3.79 7.53 1.58
CA SER A 121 3.31 6.34 2.26
C SER A 121 1.80 6.39 2.53
N VAL A 122 1.24 5.31 3.10
CA VAL A 122 -0.17 5.22 3.48
C VAL A 122 -0.26 4.72 4.91
N ASP A 123 -1.09 5.36 5.71
CA ASP A 123 -1.52 4.79 6.97
C ASP A 123 -2.64 3.77 6.73
N LEU A 124 -2.29 2.49 6.88
CA LEU A 124 -3.22 1.38 6.72
C LEU A 124 -4.37 1.38 7.72
N SER A 125 -4.22 2.09 8.85
CA SER A 125 -5.28 2.17 9.87
C SER A 125 -6.56 2.84 9.34
N LEU A 126 -6.45 3.69 8.33
CA LEU A 126 -7.53 4.52 7.80
C LEU A 126 -8.47 3.80 6.82
N ILE A 127 -8.15 2.54 6.45
CA ILE A 127 -8.89 1.78 5.44
C ILE A 127 -9.83 0.77 6.13
N PRO A 128 -11.16 0.91 5.97
CA PRO A 128 -12.12 0.07 6.66
C PRO A 128 -12.16 -1.35 6.08
N LEU A 129 -11.71 -2.34 6.86
CA LEU A 129 -11.58 -3.74 6.44
C LEU A 129 -12.90 -4.35 5.93
N HIS A 130 -14.04 -4.01 6.54
CA HIS A 130 -15.35 -4.60 6.20
C HIS A 130 -15.88 -4.18 4.83
N SER A 131 -15.37 -3.08 4.27
CA SER A 131 -15.74 -2.59 2.93
C SER A 131 -15.03 -3.35 1.81
N ILE A 132 -13.98 -4.12 2.13
CA ILE A 132 -13.10 -4.77 1.17
C ILE A 132 -13.76 -6.03 0.61
N GLU A 133 -13.77 -6.16 -0.72
CA GLU A 133 -14.14 -7.38 -1.45
C GLU A 133 -12.92 -8.28 -1.64
N ARG A 134 -11.79 -7.67 -2.03
CA ARG A 134 -10.51 -8.37 -2.15
C ARG A 134 -9.34 -7.39 -2.13
N ILE A 135 -8.15 -7.91 -1.88
CA ILE A 135 -6.89 -7.18 -1.97
C ILE A 135 -6.03 -7.86 -3.03
N GLU A 136 -5.57 -7.10 -4.02
CA GLU A 136 -4.66 -7.54 -5.06
C GLU A 136 -3.25 -7.00 -4.75
N ILE A 137 -2.28 -7.89 -4.62
CA ILE A 137 -0.89 -7.54 -4.33
C ILE A 137 -0.04 -7.93 -5.54
N VAL A 138 0.48 -6.94 -6.24
CA VAL A 138 1.35 -7.11 -7.41
C VAL A 138 2.76 -6.71 -7.02
N ARG A 139 3.70 -7.66 -7.11
CA ARG A 139 5.10 -7.43 -6.77
C ARG A 139 5.92 -7.22 -8.04
N GLY A 140 6.92 -6.34 -7.96
CA GLY A 140 7.96 -6.20 -8.98
C GLY A 140 7.57 -5.40 -10.22
N GLY A 141 8.44 -4.46 -10.62
CA GLY A 141 8.41 -3.82 -11.94
C GLY A 141 7.14 -3.05 -12.30
N THR A 142 6.34 -2.63 -11.33
CA THR A 142 5.03 -1.99 -11.58
C THR A 142 5.12 -0.52 -11.99
N SER A 143 6.29 0.10 -11.86
CA SER A 143 6.50 1.49 -12.27
C SER A 143 6.19 1.74 -13.75
N ALA A 144 6.38 0.74 -14.63
CA ALA A 144 6.04 0.88 -16.05
C ALA A 144 4.53 1.07 -16.31
N LEU A 145 3.65 0.65 -15.39
CA LEU A 145 2.19 0.81 -15.52
C LEU A 145 1.62 1.91 -14.62
N TYR A 146 2.23 2.15 -13.48
CA TYR A 146 1.69 3.02 -12.45
C TYR A 146 2.56 4.25 -12.11
N GLY A 147 3.76 4.34 -12.70
CA GLY A 147 4.69 5.43 -12.47
C GLY A 147 5.56 5.26 -11.24
N ALA A 148 6.18 6.38 -10.86
CA ALA A 148 7.41 6.37 -10.07
C ALA A 148 7.28 5.85 -8.63
N ASP A 149 6.06 5.75 -8.10
CA ASP A 149 5.82 5.34 -6.71
C ASP A 149 5.66 3.83 -6.54
N ALA A 150 5.63 3.06 -7.63
CA ALA A 150 5.39 1.62 -7.61
C ALA A 150 6.69 0.80 -7.76
N VAL A 151 7.76 1.19 -7.04
CA VAL A 151 9.10 0.58 -7.12
C VAL A 151 9.12 -0.84 -6.52
N GLY A 152 8.55 -1.01 -5.34
CA GLY A 152 8.43 -2.30 -4.65
C GLY A 152 7.25 -3.13 -5.18
N GLY A 153 6.13 -2.47 -5.46
CA GLY A 153 4.92 -3.11 -5.96
C GLY A 153 3.69 -2.21 -5.85
N VAL A 154 2.54 -2.83 -6.09
CA VAL A 154 1.21 -2.22 -5.96
C VAL A 154 0.36 -3.08 -5.03
N VAL A 155 -0.34 -2.43 -4.11
CA VAL A 155 -1.43 -3.04 -3.32
C VAL A 155 -2.73 -2.35 -3.71
N ASN A 156 -3.58 -3.05 -4.44
CA ASN A 156 -4.86 -2.55 -4.91
C ASN A 156 -6.00 -3.15 -4.09
N ILE A 157 -6.68 -2.31 -3.33
CA ILE A 157 -7.77 -2.68 -2.44
C ILE A 157 -9.06 -2.46 -3.19
N ILE A 158 -9.78 -3.55 -3.47
CA ILE A 158 -11.05 -3.50 -4.18
C ILE A 158 -12.16 -3.49 -3.15
N THR A 159 -12.98 -2.45 -3.17
CA THR A 159 -14.14 -2.35 -2.30
C THR A 159 -15.34 -3.05 -2.93
N LYS A 160 -16.28 -3.49 -2.09
CA LYS A 160 -17.53 -4.09 -2.55
C LYS A 160 -18.28 -3.09 -3.42
N LYS A 161 -18.77 -3.54 -4.57
CA LYS A 161 -19.48 -2.70 -5.55
C LYS A 161 -20.99 -2.83 -5.52
N GLU A 162 -21.47 -4.02 -5.20
CA GLU A 162 -22.89 -4.34 -5.16
C GLU A 162 -23.36 -4.30 -3.71
N ALA A 163 -24.45 -3.58 -3.49
CA ALA A 163 -25.02 -3.48 -2.17
C ALA A 163 -25.71 -4.80 -1.78
N ASP A 164 -25.45 -5.26 -0.56
CA ASP A 164 -25.94 -6.55 -0.06
C ASP A 164 -27.08 -6.42 0.97
N GLY A 165 -27.58 -5.20 1.20
CA GLY A 165 -28.70 -4.94 2.09
C GLY A 165 -28.36 -5.05 3.58
N ARG A 166 -27.07 -5.12 3.96
CA ARG A 166 -26.66 -5.37 5.35
C ARG A 166 -26.34 -4.10 6.12
N PHE A 167 -26.74 -4.13 7.40
CA PHE A 167 -26.17 -3.28 8.43
C PHE A 167 -25.15 -4.08 9.23
N THR A 168 -23.99 -3.48 9.50
CA THR A 168 -22.90 -4.08 10.28
C THR A 168 -22.62 -3.18 11.48
N PHE A 169 -22.55 -3.79 12.66
CA PHE A 169 -22.08 -3.16 13.89
C PHE A 169 -20.95 -4.01 14.45
N VAL A 170 -19.81 -3.38 14.72
CA VAL A 170 -18.67 -4.02 15.39
C VAL A 170 -18.24 -3.12 16.54
N PHE A 171 -18.07 -3.73 17.71
CA PHE A 171 -17.47 -3.10 18.87
C PHE A 171 -16.22 -3.89 19.23
N GLU A 172 -15.10 -3.19 19.36
CA GLU A 172 -13.83 -3.75 19.79
C GLU A 172 -13.38 -3.05 21.06
N ASN A 173 -12.83 -3.84 21.99
CA ASN A 173 -12.13 -3.32 23.14
C ASN A 173 -10.73 -3.95 23.22
N ASN A 174 -9.70 -3.10 23.25
CA ASN A 174 -8.34 -3.53 23.55
C ASN A 174 -7.94 -3.05 24.96
N SER A 175 -7.04 -3.81 25.55
CA SER A 175 -6.70 -3.74 26.97
C SER A 175 -5.19 -3.78 27.17
N TYR A 176 -4.71 -3.12 28.22
CA TYR A 176 -3.38 -3.33 28.77
C TYR A 176 -3.48 -3.98 30.15
N ILE A 177 -2.40 -4.62 30.59
CA ILE A 177 -2.35 -5.26 31.91
C ILE A 177 -2.10 -4.18 32.96
N PRO A 178 -3.00 -3.98 33.94
CA PRO A 178 -2.79 -3.03 35.03
C PRO A 178 -1.55 -3.40 35.84
N ARG A 179 -0.66 -2.42 36.08
CA ARG A 179 0.55 -2.57 36.90
C ARG A 179 0.93 -1.25 37.56
N ASP A 180 1.50 -1.35 38.75
CA ASP A 180 2.18 -0.22 39.38
C ASP A 180 3.38 0.19 38.50
N ALA A 181 3.56 1.48 38.30
CA ALA A 181 4.56 2.04 37.40
C ALA A 181 5.00 3.43 37.84
N VAL A 182 5.93 4.01 37.08
CA VAL A 182 6.39 5.39 37.22
C VAL A 182 6.08 6.15 35.93
N GLU A 183 5.43 7.29 36.03
CA GLU A 183 5.31 8.27 34.94
C GLU A 183 6.53 9.19 34.96
N VAL A 184 7.02 9.56 33.77
CA VAL A 184 8.19 10.41 33.61
C VAL A 184 7.78 11.60 32.75
N PHE A 185 7.89 12.79 33.32
CA PHE A 185 7.49 14.06 32.70
C PHE A 185 8.70 14.81 32.12
N GLU A 186 8.42 15.92 31.44
CA GLU A 186 9.43 16.89 30.98
C GLU A 186 10.43 17.23 32.09
N GLY A 187 11.72 17.34 31.71
CA GLY A 187 12.79 17.61 32.66
C GLY A 187 13.17 16.42 33.56
N GLY A 188 12.59 15.24 33.34
CA GLY A 188 12.92 14.00 34.05
C GLY A 188 12.25 13.88 35.43
N ALA A 189 11.24 14.70 35.72
CA ALA A 189 10.44 14.53 36.93
C ALA A 189 9.66 13.21 36.88
N THR A 190 9.59 12.50 38.00
CA THR A 190 8.95 11.19 38.07
C THR A 190 7.86 11.13 39.11
N GLU A 191 6.72 10.52 38.79
CA GLU A 191 5.63 10.28 39.74
C GLU A 191 5.22 8.80 39.77
N PRO A 192 5.11 8.18 40.95
CA PRO A 192 4.60 6.81 41.06
C PRO A 192 3.11 6.77 40.78
N VAL A 193 2.68 5.75 40.03
CA VAL A 193 1.27 5.50 39.69
C VAL A 193 0.90 4.05 40.01
N ASP A 194 -0.21 3.88 40.72
CA ASP A 194 -0.75 2.56 41.06
C ASP A 194 -1.38 1.89 39.83
N ALA A 195 -1.49 0.56 39.86
CA ALA A 195 -2.17 -0.22 38.82
C ALA A 195 -3.59 0.30 38.49
N ASN A 196 -3.78 0.75 37.25
CA ASN A 196 -5.06 1.27 36.78
C ASN A 196 -5.92 0.18 36.10
N TYR A 197 -6.95 -0.30 36.78
CA TYR A 197 -7.88 -1.30 36.22
C TYR A 197 -8.71 -0.77 35.03
N GLY A 198 -8.75 0.55 34.82
CA GLY A 198 -9.29 1.16 33.61
C GLY A 198 -8.52 0.75 32.35
N ASP A 199 -7.27 0.32 32.47
CA ASP A 199 -6.46 -0.18 31.35
C ASP A 199 -7.06 -1.45 30.71
N LEU A 200 -7.90 -2.19 31.44
CA LEU A 200 -8.67 -3.30 30.88
C LEU A 200 -9.70 -2.82 29.85
N PHE A 201 -10.07 -1.55 29.89
CA PHE A 201 -10.96 -0.88 28.95
C PHE A 201 -10.25 0.35 28.34
N ASP A 202 -9.05 0.15 27.81
CA ASP A 202 -8.23 1.24 27.30
C ASP A 202 -8.76 1.80 25.98
N THR A 203 -8.86 0.94 24.97
CA THR A 203 -9.23 1.33 23.60
C THR A 203 -10.61 0.82 23.28
N GLN A 204 -11.50 1.69 22.82
CA GLN A 204 -12.81 1.35 22.29
C GLN A 204 -12.90 1.77 20.83
N LYS A 205 -13.31 0.84 19.97
CA LYS A 205 -13.59 1.13 18.57
C LYS A 205 -14.99 0.67 18.20
N VAL A 206 -15.76 1.58 17.62
CA VAL A 206 -17.09 1.29 17.06
C VAL A 206 -16.99 1.42 15.56
N THR A 207 -17.36 0.35 14.84
CA THR A 207 -17.47 0.38 13.38
C THR A 207 -18.91 0.14 12.96
N LEU A 208 -19.43 1.02 12.12
CA LEU A 208 -20.74 0.93 11.51
C LEU A 208 -20.59 0.73 10.01
N GLY A 209 -21.41 -0.14 9.44
CA GLY A 209 -21.51 -0.36 8.00
C GLY A 209 -22.96 -0.41 7.58
N TYR A 210 -23.28 0.18 6.44
CA TYR A 210 -24.59 0.15 5.83
C TYR A 210 -24.45 -0.03 4.33
N SER A 211 -25.21 -0.97 3.78
CA SER A 211 -25.23 -1.27 2.36
C SER A 211 -26.67 -1.41 1.90
N HIS A 212 -27.08 -0.61 0.91
CA HIS A 212 -28.42 -0.71 0.33
C HIS A 212 -28.47 -0.16 -1.09
N ILE A 213 -29.36 -0.72 -1.92
CA ILE A 213 -29.73 -0.15 -3.22
C ILE A 213 -30.81 0.93 -3.03
N ILE A 214 -30.54 2.18 -3.41
CA ILE A 214 -31.49 3.30 -3.33
C ILE A 214 -31.79 3.79 -4.75
N GLY A 215 -33.02 3.56 -5.24
CA GLY A 215 -33.42 4.04 -6.57
C GLY A 215 -32.59 3.46 -7.74
N GLY A 216 -32.05 2.24 -7.58
CA GLY A 216 -31.17 1.61 -8.57
C GLY A 216 -29.69 2.02 -8.47
N VAL A 217 -29.33 2.80 -7.44
CA VAL A 217 -27.94 3.14 -7.10
C VAL A 217 -27.48 2.26 -5.95
N ASP A 218 -26.37 1.57 -6.11
CA ASP A 218 -25.70 0.84 -5.04
C ASP A 218 -25.03 1.84 -4.10
N CYS A 219 -25.45 1.88 -2.83
CA CYS A 219 -24.88 2.74 -1.80
C CYS A 219 -24.21 1.87 -0.71
N ILE A 220 -22.93 2.08 -0.47
CA ILE A 220 -22.15 1.38 0.54
C ILE A 220 -21.42 2.41 1.39
N THR A 221 -21.75 2.48 2.67
CA THR A 221 -21.12 3.37 3.63
C THR A 221 -20.57 2.57 4.79
N SER A 222 -19.36 2.91 5.23
CA SER A 222 -18.77 2.39 6.45
C SER A 222 -18.03 3.49 7.17
N GLY A 223 -18.05 3.48 8.50
CA GLY A 223 -17.27 4.41 9.29
C GLY A 223 -16.86 3.78 10.61
N SER A 224 -15.77 4.27 11.17
CA SER A 224 -15.34 3.87 12.50
C SER A 224 -15.00 5.07 13.35
N PHE A 225 -15.14 4.90 14.65
CA PHE A 225 -14.73 5.85 15.66
C PHE A 225 -13.93 5.11 16.72
N THR A 226 -12.75 5.64 17.05
CA THR A 226 -11.82 5.06 18.00
C THR A 226 -11.53 6.09 19.08
N ARG A 227 -11.60 5.64 20.34
CA ARG A 227 -11.07 6.34 21.50
C ARG A 227 -10.09 5.40 22.19
N ALA A 228 -8.86 5.85 22.38
CA ALA A 228 -7.80 5.10 23.07
C ALA A 228 -7.11 6.01 24.07
N ASN A 229 -6.80 5.49 25.26
CA ASN A 229 -5.91 6.20 26.18
C ASN A 229 -4.44 5.86 25.88
N ASN A 230 -4.17 4.64 25.40
CA ASN A 230 -2.83 4.15 25.05
C ASN A 230 -1.79 4.27 26.20
N GLY A 231 -2.26 4.32 27.44
CA GLY A 231 -1.42 4.49 28.64
C GLY A 231 -0.83 3.18 29.12
N TYR A 232 -0.17 2.42 28.24
CA TYR A 232 0.35 1.10 28.58
C TYR A 232 1.60 1.18 29.45
N THR A 233 1.85 0.11 30.22
CA THR A 233 3.06 -0.05 31.02
C THR A 233 4.11 -0.87 30.28
N TRP A 234 5.39 -0.51 30.42
CA TRP A 234 6.52 -1.29 29.91
C TRP A 234 7.64 -1.36 30.95
N TYR A 235 8.44 -2.43 30.91
CA TYR A 235 9.61 -2.54 31.77
C TYR A 235 10.79 -1.77 31.16
N ASP A 236 11.37 -0.88 31.94
CA ASP A 236 12.51 -0.06 31.57
C ASP A 236 13.70 -0.40 32.49
N ALA A 237 14.58 -1.25 31.98
CA ALA A 237 15.80 -1.66 32.67
C ALA A 237 16.90 -0.58 32.66
N GLU A 238 16.80 0.40 31.76
CA GLU A 238 17.86 1.36 31.47
C GLU A 238 17.75 2.59 32.38
N TYR A 239 16.53 3.11 32.58
CA TYR A 239 16.32 4.36 33.31
C TYR A 239 15.98 4.17 34.77
N ILE A 240 15.14 3.19 35.11
CA ILE A 240 14.60 3.04 36.48
C ILE A 240 14.64 1.62 37.04
N ASP A 241 15.03 0.61 36.25
CA ASP A 241 14.95 -0.82 36.59
C ASP A 241 13.56 -1.20 37.14
N GLY A 242 12.51 -0.84 36.40
CA GLY A 242 11.12 -0.93 36.85
C GLY A 242 10.11 -0.68 35.73
N TYR A 243 8.81 -0.68 36.07
CA TYR A 243 7.77 -0.38 35.09
C TYR A 243 7.56 1.13 34.94
N ARG A 244 7.56 1.61 33.70
CA ARG A 244 7.13 2.95 33.33
C ARG A 244 5.75 2.91 32.70
N ARG A 245 5.02 4.03 32.77
CA ARG A 245 3.72 4.21 32.12
C ARG A 245 3.82 5.23 31.00
N ARG A 246 3.18 4.94 29.86
CA ARG A 246 3.16 5.85 28.72
C ARG A 246 2.19 6.98 29.03
N ILE A 247 2.66 8.21 28.89
CA ILE A 247 1.85 9.41 29.03
C ILE A 247 1.65 10.09 27.67
N ASN A 248 0.62 10.92 27.59
CA ASN A 248 0.27 11.72 26.42
C ASN A 248 0.26 10.91 25.11
N ALA A 249 -0.48 9.80 25.12
CA ALA A 249 -0.61 8.90 23.97
C ALA A 249 -2.07 8.71 23.55
N GLU A 250 -2.99 9.47 24.16
CA GLU A 250 -4.40 9.40 23.87
C GLU A 250 -4.63 9.61 22.37
N ALA A 251 -5.54 8.83 21.80
CA ALA A 251 -5.96 8.97 20.42
C ALA A 251 -7.48 8.98 20.35
N LEU A 252 -8.02 10.03 19.72
CA LEU A 252 -9.43 10.17 19.44
C LEU A 252 -9.61 10.46 17.97
N GLY A 253 -10.35 9.64 17.26
CA GLY A 253 -10.55 9.88 15.84
C GLY A 253 -11.65 9.06 15.24
N GLY A 254 -12.02 9.41 14.02
CA GLY A 254 -12.97 8.65 13.25
C GLY A 254 -12.77 8.84 11.77
N ASN A 255 -13.27 7.89 11.01
CA ASN A 255 -13.28 7.93 9.57
C ASN A 255 -14.65 7.48 9.04
N ILE A 256 -15.03 8.00 7.89
CA ILE A 256 -16.17 7.57 7.11
C ILE A 256 -15.73 7.39 5.66
N TYR A 257 -16.24 6.34 5.05
CA TYR A 257 -16.09 6.01 3.64
C TYR A 257 -17.48 5.72 3.07
N THR A 258 -17.81 6.35 1.95
CA THR A 258 -19.04 6.13 1.21
C THR A 258 -18.69 5.89 -0.25
N SER A 259 -19.33 4.90 -0.85
CA SER A 259 -19.28 4.60 -2.28
C SER A 259 -20.71 4.58 -2.83
N VAL A 260 -20.89 5.19 -4.00
CA VAL A 260 -22.08 5.09 -4.81
C VAL A 260 -21.72 4.57 -6.19
N SER A 261 -22.49 3.62 -6.70
CA SER A 261 -22.25 2.99 -8.01
C SER A 261 -23.55 2.82 -8.75
N PHE A 262 -23.54 3.13 -10.05
CA PHE A 262 -24.71 2.95 -10.91
C PHE A 262 -24.31 2.77 -12.38
N PRO A 263 -25.11 2.02 -13.17
CA PRO A 263 -24.94 1.97 -14.61
C PRO A 263 -25.17 3.34 -15.26
N ALA A 264 -24.28 3.77 -16.15
CA ALA A 264 -24.40 5.02 -16.90
C ALA A 264 -23.74 4.88 -18.27
N TRP A 265 -24.39 5.39 -19.33
CA TRP A 265 -23.84 5.47 -20.70
C TRP A 265 -23.14 4.19 -21.18
N ASN A 266 -23.82 3.04 -21.15
CA ASN A 266 -23.24 1.71 -21.51
C ASN A 266 -21.98 1.34 -20.71
N GLY A 267 -21.84 1.90 -19.53
CA GLY A 267 -20.75 1.70 -18.61
C GLY A 267 -21.24 1.72 -17.17
N ARG A 268 -20.30 1.91 -16.25
CA ARG A 268 -20.57 2.07 -14.83
C ARG A 268 -19.84 3.30 -14.31
N PHE A 269 -20.57 4.13 -13.59
CA PHE A 269 -20.05 5.26 -12.86
C PHE A 269 -19.99 4.91 -11.38
N GLU A 270 -18.86 5.22 -10.75
CA GLU A 270 -18.59 5.01 -9.33
C GLU A 270 -18.10 6.35 -8.77
N ALA A 271 -18.60 6.76 -7.60
CA ALA A 271 -18.08 7.90 -6.87
C ALA A 271 -17.88 7.52 -5.41
N THR A 272 -16.76 7.95 -4.84
CA THR A 272 -16.41 7.66 -3.45
C THR A 272 -16.06 8.93 -2.70
N GLY A 273 -16.42 8.95 -1.42
CA GLY A 273 -16.08 10.01 -0.49
C GLY A 273 -15.49 9.41 0.77
N GLN A 274 -14.37 9.96 1.22
CA GLN A 274 -13.73 9.61 2.47
C GLN A 274 -13.51 10.88 3.27
N ALA A 275 -13.82 10.84 4.56
CA ALA A 275 -13.43 11.87 5.49
C ALA A 275 -12.94 11.22 6.78
N GLY A 276 -11.99 11.84 7.45
CA GLY A 276 -11.53 11.39 8.75
C GLY A 276 -10.83 12.49 9.50
N PHE A 277 -10.82 12.36 10.82
CA PHE A 277 -10.08 13.22 11.71
C PHE A 277 -9.44 12.38 12.80
N SER A 278 -8.35 12.88 13.36
CA SER A 278 -7.80 12.33 14.59
C SER A 278 -7.06 13.38 15.38
N ASN A 279 -7.29 13.40 16.68
CA ASN A 279 -6.49 14.14 17.65
C ASN A 279 -5.69 13.12 18.45
N LYS A 280 -4.40 13.37 18.61
CA LYS A 280 -3.46 12.46 19.25
C LYS A 280 -2.56 13.27 20.17
N GLY A 281 -2.19 12.69 21.32
CA GLY A 281 -1.10 13.20 22.14
C GLY A 281 0.26 13.16 21.41
N ALA A 282 1.36 13.25 22.16
CA ALA A 282 2.73 13.24 21.64
C ALA A 282 2.97 12.07 20.66
N PRO A 283 3.11 12.34 19.34
CA PRO A 283 3.28 11.30 18.34
C PRO A 283 4.69 10.69 18.42
N GLY A 284 4.80 9.37 18.31
CA GLY A 284 6.08 8.68 18.18
C GLY A 284 6.62 8.07 19.48
N PRO A 285 7.66 8.65 20.10
CA PRO A 285 8.53 7.95 21.05
C PRO A 285 7.84 7.60 22.36
N VAL A 286 8.18 6.44 22.93
CA VAL A 286 7.69 5.96 24.24
C VAL A 286 8.02 6.94 25.37
N ASP A 287 9.08 7.73 25.19
CA ASP A 287 9.51 8.80 26.07
C ASP A 287 9.59 10.13 25.28
N PRO A 288 8.52 10.95 25.29
CA PRO A 288 8.48 12.23 24.59
C PRO A 288 9.60 13.20 25.05
N ALA A 289 9.87 13.25 26.36
CA ALA A 289 10.82 14.18 26.94
C ALA A 289 12.26 13.95 26.44
N SER A 290 12.63 12.69 26.16
CA SER A 290 13.93 12.34 25.55
C SER A 290 14.11 12.91 24.13
N TRP A 291 13.03 13.35 23.48
CA TRP A 291 13.03 13.94 22.14
C TRP A 291 12.70 15.44 22.14
N GLY A 292 12.66 16.09 23.31
CA GLY A 292 12.25 17.50 23.44
C GLY A 292 10.76 17.71 23.15
N LEU A 293 9.96 16.65 23.24
CA LEU A 293 8.51 16.72 23.13
C LEU A 293 7.90 16.91 24.52
N SER A 294 7.00 17.88 24.59
CA SER A 294 6.22 18.18 25.75
C SER A 294 5.26 17.05 26.10
N THR A 295 5.00 16.85 27.39
CA THR A 295 3.92 16.00 27.89
C THR A 295 2.53 16.55 27.56
N ASP A 296 2.43 17.78 27.08
CA ASP A 296 1.20 18.41 26.59
C ASP A 296 1.18 18.56 25.05
N ALA A 297 2.16 17.98 24.33
CA ALA A 297 2.18 18.02 22.87
C ALA A 297 0.97 17.34 22.25
N ASN A 298 0.45 17.89 21.16
CA ASN A 298 -0.76 17.40 20.51
C ASN A 298 -0.67 17.50 18.98
N GLN A 299 -1.22 16.52 18.28
CA GLN A 299 -1.36 16.51 16.84
C GLN A 299 -2.82 16.36 16.44
N SER A 300 -3.29 17.22 15.53
CA SER A 300 -4.62 17.16 14.95
C SER A 300 -4.53 16.95 13.44
N ASP A 301 -5.10 15.83 12.97
CA ASP A 301 -5.14 15.45 11.57
C ASP A 301 -6.58 15.55 11.03
N LEU A 302 -6.74 16.05 9.81
CA LEU A 302 -7.97 16.02 9.04
C LEU A 302 -7.65 15.50 7.64
N LEU A 303 -8.49 14.61 7.11
CA LEU A 303 -8.43 14.10 5.74
C LEU A 303 -9.83 14.20 5.12
N ALA A 304 -9.91 14.76 3.92
CA ALA A 304 -11.09 14.70 3.07
C ALA A 304 -10.67 14.29 1.66
N ARG A 305 -11.31 13.28 1.08
CA ARG A 305 -11.03 12.79 -0.26
C ARG A 305 -12.33 12.51 -1.00
N GLY A 306 -12.42 13.01 -2.22
CA GLY A 306 -13.47 12.66 -3.17
C GLY A 306 -12.86 12.01 -4.40
N SER A 307 -13.54 11.04 -4.98
CA SER A 307 -13.09 10.45 -6.23
C SER A 307 -14.25 9.96 -7.09
N PHE A 308 -13.99 9.80 -8.37
CA PHE A 308 -14.90 9.18 -9.31
C PHE A 308 -14.14 8.23 -10.24
N ARG A 309 -14.88 7.27 -10.77
CA ARG A 309 -14.45 6.37 -11.83
C ARG A 309 -15.58 6.14 -12.81
N TYR A 310 -15.26 6.15 -14.10
CA TYR A 310 -16.17 5.75 -15.16
C TYR A 310 -15.50 4.66 -16.00
N THR A 311 -16.19 3.55 -16.19
CA THR A 311 -15.71 2.43 -16.99
C THR A 311 -16.73 2.05 -18.05
N THR A 312 -16.27 1.80 -19.28
CA THR A 312 -17.11 1.20 -20.33
C THR A 312 -16.28 0.28 -21.21
N LYS A 313 -16.91 -0.80 -21.67
CA LYS A 313 -16.33 -1.72 -22.67
C LYS A 313 -16.49 -1.19 -24.11
N ARG A 314 -17.26 -0.11 -24.31
CA ARG A 314 -17.60 0.44 -25.63
C ARG A 314 -17.57 1.96 -25.60
N PHE A 315 -16.45 2.52 -26.04
CA PHE A 315 -16.22 3.95 -26.10
C PHE A 315 -16.05 4.39 -27.56
N PHE A 316 -17.07 5.07 -28.10
CA PHE A 316 -17.20 5.43 -29.54
C PHE A 316 -17.25 4.26 -30.54
N SER A 317 -16.72 3.08 -30.21
CA SER A 317 -16.74 1.85 -31.01
C SER A 317 -16.83 0.61 -30.11
N ASP A 318 -17.14 -0.55 -30.70
CA ASP A 318 -17.17 -1.83 -29.99
C ASP A 318 -15.77 -2.38 -29.68
N SER A 319 -14.72 -1.78 -30.23
CA SER A 319 -13.32 -2.24 -30.14
C SER A 319 -12.49 -1.46 -29.11
N LEU A 320 -13.05 -0.41 -28.50
CA LEU A 320 -12.32 0.52 -27.65
C LEU A 320 -12.98 0.61 -26.28
N THR A 321 -12.23 0.35 -25.22
CA THR A 321 -12.68 0.53 -23.84
C THR A 321 -12.29 1.92 -23.32
N LEU A 322 -12.88 2.33 -22.20
CA LEU A 322 -12.43 3.49 -21.43
C LEU A 322 -12.51 3.16 -19.94
N ASP A 323 -11.42 3.40 -19.22
CA ASP A 323 -11.36 3.49 -17.76
C ASP A 323 -10.80 4.86 -17.39
N MET A 324 -11.66 5.74 -16.85
CA MET A 324 -11.30 7.10 -16.46
C MET A 324 -11.53 7.28 -14.96
N LYS A 325 -10.56 7.86 -14.28
CA LYS A 325 -10.58 8.11 -12.83
C LYS A 325 -10.14 9.52 -12.53
N GLY A 326 -10.73 10.10 -11.49
CA GLY A 326 -10.28 11.36 -10.93
C GLY A 326 -10.42 11.34 -9.43
N SER A 327 -9.45 11.92 -8.71
CA SER A 327 -9.54 12.11 -7.27
C SER A 327 -8.97 13.45 -6.84
N TYR A 328 -9.54 13.99 -5.78
CA TYR A 328 -9.03 15.13 -5.06
C TYR A 328 -8.97 14.79 -3.58
N SER A 329 -7.84 15.06 -2.95
CA SER A 329 -7.71 15.00 -1.50
C SER A 329 -7.18 16.28 -0.91
N TYR A 330 -7.74 16.63 0.23
CA TYR A 330 -7.27 17.66 1.14
C TYR A 330 -6.87 16.98 2.45
N ALA A 331 -5.69 17.29 2.97
CA ALA A 331 -5.33 16.94 4.34
C ALA A 331 -4.79 18.14 5.09
N SER A 332 -5.04 18.16 6.40
CA SER A 332 -4.49 19.13 7.33
C SER A 332 -3.81 18.38 8.45
N LEU A 333 -2.59 18.75 8.78
CA LEU A 333 -1.89 18.31 9.98
C LEU A 333 -1.48 19.55 10.75
N ALA A 334 -1.93 19.67 11.99
CA ALA A 334 -1.48 20.68 12.93
C ALA A 334 -0.78 19.98 14.09
N PHE A 335 0.42 20.44 14.45
CA PHE A 335 1.19 19.90 15.55
C PHE A 335 1.62 21.04 16.47
N GLU A 336 1.35 20.87 17.76
CA GLU A 336 1.69 21.82 18.81
C GLU A 336 2.56 21.11 19.85
N ASN A 337 3.72 21.71 20.15
CA ASN A 337 4.65 21.29 21.19
C ASN A 337 4.89 22.48 22.13
N PRO A 338 4.14 22.61 23.25
CA PRO A 338 4.30 23.72 24.19
C PRO A 338 5.51 23.56 25.12
N ASP A 339 6.59 22.92 24.65
CA ASP A 339 7.81 22.71 25.42
C ASP A 339 8.49 24.07 25.72
N PRO A 340 8.89 24.36 26.97
CA PRO A 340 9.51 25.64 27.32
C PRO A 340 10.87 25.89 26.66
N VAL A 341 11.56 24.83 26.23
CA VAL A 341 12.92 24.87 25.66
C VAL A 341 12.87 24.77 24.13
N TRP A 342 12.01 23.90 23.60
CA TRP A 342 11.87 23.62 22.16
C TRP A 342 10.43 23.77 21.69
N PRO A 343 9.82 24.96 21.81
CA PRO A 343 8.44 25.16 21.39
C PRO A 343 8.33 24.99 19.86
N GLU A 344 7.31 24.25 19.42
CA GLU A 344 6.99 24.07 18.01
C GLU A 344 5.48 24.26 17.83
N ASP A 345 5.08 24.98 16.79
CA ASP A 345 3.69 25.13 16.38
C ASP A 345 3.69 25.20 14.86
N ASP A 346 3.25 24.11 14.23
CA ASP A 346 3.20 24.03 12.78
C ASP A 346 1.89 23.49 12.23
N THR A 347 1.57 23.97 11.04
CA THR A 347 0.38 23.54 10.30
C THR A 347 0.76 23.31 8.86
N HIS A 348 0.28 22.19 8.33
CA HIS A 348 0.55 21.72 6.98
C HIS A 348 -0.77 21.36 6.30
N HIS A 349 -1.08 22.06 5.22
CA HIS A 349 -2.22 21.77 4.36
C HIS A 349 -1.72 21.15 3.07
N THR A 350 -2.29 20.02 2.69
CA THR A 350 -1.94 19.33 1.45
C THR A 350 -3.14 19.22 0.54
N HIS A 351 -2.91 19.49 -0.73
CA HIS A 351 -3.89 19.30 -1.79
C HIS A 351 -3.28 18.36 -2.82
N ALA A 352 -4.03 17.35 -3.25
CA ALA A 352 -3.60 16.43 -4.29
C ALA A 352 -4.74 16.19 -5.28
N LEU A 353 -4.52 16.55 -6.54
CA LEU A 353 -5.39 16.22 -7.67
C LEU A 353 -4.75 15.09 -8.47
N ASN A 354 -5.49 14.01 -8.73
CA ASN A 354 -5.05 12.91 -9.57
C ASN A 354 -6.07 12.67 -10.68
N LEU A 355 -5.60 12.53 -11.91
CA LEU A 355 -6.39 12.13 -13.08
C LEU A 355 -5.69 10.95 -13.75
N ASP A 356 -6.46 9.93 -14.13
CA ASP A 356 -5.95 8.74 -14.81
C ASP A 356 -6.97 8.30 -15.87
N ALA A 357 -6.47 7.99 -17.07
CA ALA A 357 -7.31 7.47 -18.14
C ALA A 357 -6.55 6.38 -18.90
N ALA A 358 -7.22 5.26 -19.17
CA ALA A 358 -6.70 4.17 -19.96
C ALA A 358 -7.74 3.65 -20.96
N GLN A 359 -7.25 3.15 -22.09
CA GLN A 359 -8.05 2.54 -23.14
C GLN A 359 -7.38 1.27 -23.63
N GLU A 360 -8.19 0.23 -23.82
CA GLU A 360 -7.78 -1.01 -24.45
C GLU A 360 -8.42 -1.12 -25.83
N MET A 361 -7.60 -1.45 -26.82
CA MET A 361 -8.01 -1.72 -28.19
C MET A 361 -8.02 -3.23 -28.45
N LEU A 362 -9.21 -3.78 -28.69
CA LEU A 362 -9.53 -5.22 -28.60
C LEU A 362 -9.45 -6.00 -29.94
N SER A 363 -8.94 -5.41 -31.03
CA SER A 363 -9.23 -5.91 -32.40
C SER A 363 -8.06 -6.48 -33.22
N PHE A 364 -6.98 -6.99 -32.60
CA PHE A 364 -5.96 -7.74 -33.36
C PHE A 364 -5.75 -9.16 -32.80
N ASP A 365 -5.70 -10.14 -33.69
CA ASP A 365 -5.51 -11.55 -33.33
C ASP A 365 -4.13 -11.85 -32.73
N ALA A 366 -3.12 -11.02 -33.06
CA ALA A 366 -1.73 -11.24 -32.67
C ALA A 366 -1.30 -10.41 -31.44
N PHE A 367 -2.01 -9.32 -31.11
CA PHE A 367 -1.68 -8.47 -29.98
C PHE A 367 -2.88 -7.65 -29.52
N SER A 368 -2.91 -7.24 -28.25
CA SER A 368 -3.77 -6.15 -27.79
C SER A 368 -2.94 -4.89 -27.50
N LEU A 369 -3.60 -3.73 -27.44
CA LEU A 369 -2.93 -2.47 -27.10
C LEU A 369 -3.69 -1.81 -25.96
N LEU A 370 -3.03 -1.70 -24.82
CA LEU A 370 -3.46 -0.90 -23.69
C LEU A 370 -2.59 0.35 -23.63
N TYR A 371 -3.20 1.52 -23.56
CA TYR A 371 -2.46 2.76 -23.40
C TYR A 371 -3.22 3.70 -22.48
N GLY A 372 -2.50 4.63 -21.90
CA GLY A 372 -3.11 5.58 -20.99
C GLY A 372 -2.18 6.69 -20.58
N LEU A 373 -2.75 7.58 -19.78
CA LEU A 373 -2.07 8.73 -19.23
C LEU A 373 -2.51 8.97 -17.80
N ASN A 374 -1.62 9.56 -17.01
CA ASN A 374 -1.95 10.06 -15.69
C ASN A 374 -1.35 11.45 -15.49
N PHE A 375 -2.02 12.23 -14.66
CA PHE A 375 -1.64 13.57 -14.24
C PHE A 375 -1.86 13.70 -12.75
N ILE A 376 -0.88 14.26 -12.05
CA ILE A 376 -0.89 14.46 -10.61
C ILE A 376 -0.39 15.88 -10.34
N TYR A 377 -1.12 16.61 -9.49
CA TYR A 377 -0.72 17.92 -9.01
C TYR A 377 -0.86 17.96 -7.49
N ASN A 378 0.27 18.16 -6.82
CA ASN A 378 0.36 18.25 -5.37
C ASN A 378 0.75 19.67 -4.96
N ILE A 379 0.11 20.18 -3.91
CA ILE A 379 0.44 21.44 -3.25
C ILE A 379 0.58 21.16 -1.76
N ILE A 380 1.60 21.74 -1.13
CA ILE A 380 1.76 21.83 0.31
C ILE A 380 1.85 23.31 0.68
N ASP A 381 0.94 23.77 1.53
CA ASP A 381 1.06 25.05 2.23
C ASP A 381 1.43 24.75 3.68
N SER A 382 2.52 25.31 4.16
CA SER A 382 3.11 24.97 5.45
C SER A 382 3.71 26.19 6.12
N THR A 383 3.49 26.30 7.43
CA THR A 383 4.08 27.36 8.26
C THR A 383 5.60 27.25 8.38
N THR A 384 6.17 26.05 8.25
CA THR A 384 7.61 25.82 8.46
C THR A 384 8.41 25.70 7.17
N ILE A 385 7.82 25.17 6.09
CA ILE A 385 8.55 24.92 4.83
C ILE A 385 8.07 25.80 3.67
N GLY A 386 7.04 26.62 3.92
CA GLY A 386 6.39 27.49 2.95
C GLY A 386 5.59 26.71 1.90
N ASN A 387 5.24 27.41 0.81
CA ASN A 387 4.49 26.82 -0.28
C ASN A 387 5.40 25.97 -1.19
N LYS A 388 5.01 24.72 -1.43
CA LYS A 388 5.63 23.78 -2.37
C LYS A 388 4.57 23.20 -3.29
N ASP A 389 4.92 23.00 -4.54
CA ASP A 389 4.07 22.32 -5.49
C ASP A 389 4.88 21.37 -6.38
N ARG A 390 4.21 20.35 -6.90
CA ARG A 390 4.77 19.42 -7.88
C ARG A 390 3.71 19.00 -8.87
N VAL A 391 4.04 19.14 -10.14
CA VAL A 391 3.30 18.56 -11.25
C VAL A 391 4.09 17.37 -11.77
N ASN A 392 3.47 16.20 -11.80
CA ASN A 392 4.03 15.03 -12.46
C ASN A 392 2.94 14.26 -13.20
N GLY A 393 3.36 13.42 -14.13
CA GLY A 393 2.45 12.65 -14.96
C GLY A 393 3.19 11.71 -15.87
N GLY A 394 2.46 10.91 -16.61
CA GLY A 394 3.10 10.06 -17.60
C GLY A 394 2.13 9.49 -18.61
N VAL A 395 2.70 9.01 -19.69
CA VAL A 395 2.00 8.25 -20.74
C VAL A 395 2.61 6.86 -20.79
N PHE A 396 1.77 5.85 -20.95
CA PHE A 396 2.23 4.47 -21.03
C PHE A 396 1.53 3.71 -22.15
N VAL A 397 2.19 2.65 -22.59
CA VAL A 397 1.67 1.67 -23.53
C VAL A 397 2.13 0.28 -23.11
N GLU A 398 1.20 -0.65 -23.14
CA GLU A 398 1.39 -2.08 -22.90
C GLU A 398 0.81 -2.83 -24.10
N SER A 399 1.51 -3.85 -24.56
CA SER A 399 1.02 -4.68 -25.66
C SER A 399 1.36 -6.15 -25.41
N PRO A 400 0.39 -6.95 -24.95
CA PRO A 400 0.51 -8.40 -24.96
C PRO A 400 0.61 -8.90 -26.41
N ILE A 401 1.68 -9.63 -26.72
CA ILE A 401 1.95 -10.23 -28.02
C ILE A 401 1.84 -11.74 -27.89
N TYR A 402 0.87 -12.33 -28.59
CA TYR A 402 0.57 -13.76 -28.52
C TYR A 402 1.42 -14.53 -29.53
N LEU A 403 2.58 -15.03 -29.09
CA LEU A 403 3.50 -15.78 -29.96
C LEU A 403 3.00 -17.20 -30.27
N SER A 404 2.22 -17.78 -29.36
CA SER A 404 1.51 -19.05 -29.54
C SER A 404 0.33 -19.13 -28.57
N SER A 405 -0.46 -20.20 -28.63
CA SER A 405 -1.51 -20.47 -27.64
C SER A 405 -1.01 -20.72 -26.22
N ARG A 406 0.32 -20.81 -26.01
CA ARG A 406 0.93 -21.04 -24.70
C ARG A 406 1.99 -20.02 -24.33
N LEU A 407 2.33 -19.07 -25.20
CA LEU A 407 3.42 -18.12 -24.94
C LEU A 407 2.98 -16.70 -25.30
N THR A 408 2.98 -15.85 -24.29
CA THR A 408 2.70 -14.42 -24.41
C THR A 408 3.92 -13.63 -23.95
N LEU A 409 4.32 -12.63 -24.74
CA LEU A 409 5.29 -11.62 -24.32
C LEU A 409 4.59 -10.28 -24.19
N THR A 410 4.86 -9.56 -23.11
CA THR A 410 4.18 -8.29 -22.81
C THR A 410 5.22 -7.19 -22.58
N PRO A 411 5.65 -6.49 -23.64
CA PRO A 411 6.36 -5.22 -23.51
C PRO A 411 5.47 -4.11 -22.94
N VAL A 412 6.07 -3.28 -22.11
CA VAL A 412 5.50 -2.05 -21.57
C VAL A 412 6.54 -0.94 -21.67
N LEU A 413 6.11 0.23 -22.12
CA LEU A 413 6.89 1.46 -22.12
C LEU A 413 6.11 2.57 -21.43
N ARG A 414 6.83 3.41 -20.69
CA ARG A 414 6.24 4.56 -20.01
C ARG A 414 7.21 5.73 -19.99
N TYR A 415 6.69 6.90 -20.29
CA TYR A 415 7.38 8.17 -20.13
C TYR A 415 6.79 8.92 -18.96
N ASP A 416 7.62 9.31 -18.00
CA ASP A 416 7.24 10.09 -16.83
C ASP A 416 7.85 11.50 -16.91
N TYR A 417 7.02 12.52 -16.70
CA TYR A 417 7.41 13.92 -16.58
C TYR A 417 7.33 14.37 -15.12
N TYR A 418 8.31 15.19 -14.70
CA TYR A 418 8.34 15.84 -13.40
C TYR A 418 8.67 17.33 -13.55
N SER A 419 7.98 18.20 -12.81
CA SER A 419 8.27 19.64 -12.83
C SER A 419 9.61 20.02 -12.19
N ASP A 420 10.13 19.18 -11.30
CA ASP A 420 11.28 19.45 -10.44
C ASP A 420 12.40 18.40 -10.55
N PHE A 421 12.23 17.36 -11.39
CA PHE A 421 13.23 16.33 -11.63
C PHE A 421 13.32 15.97 -13.11
N PRO A 422 14.43 15.35 -13.57
CA PRO A 422 14.53 14.85 -14.92
C PRO A 422 13.42 13.86 -15.29
N ASP A 423 12.97 13.95 -16.53
CA ASP A 423 12.03 12.99 -17.10
C ASP A 423 12.65 11.59 -17.18
N SER A 424 11.81 10.55 -17.15
CA SER A 424 12.28 9.17 -17.13
C SER A 424 11.52 8.28 -18.09
N LEU A 425 12.27 7.52 -18.90
CA LEU A 425 11.73 6.40 -19.67
C LEU A 425 11.86 5.11 -18.84
N ASN A 426 10.73 4.49 -18.55
CA ASN A 426 10.59 3.24 -17.83
C ASN A 426 10.10 2.15 -18.79
N PHE A 427 10.57 0.92 -18.58
CA PHE A 427 10.19 -0.21 -19.42
C PHE A 427 9.99 -1.47 -18.59
N LYS A 428 9.17 -2.38 -19.11
CA LYS A 428 9.05 -3.74 -18.61
C LYS A 428 8.90 -4.68 -19.80
N LEU A 429 9.47 -5.87 -19.69
CA LEU A 429 9.18 -6.98 -20.57
C LEU A 429 8.87 -8.20 -19.71
N SER A 430 7.68 -8.74 -19.91
CA SER A 430 7.25 -9.97 -19.26
C SER A 430 7.04 -11.10 -20.25
N GLY A 431 7.22 -12.32 -19.79
CA GLY A 431 6.88 -13.54 -20.53
C GLY A 431 6.07 -14.48 -19.69
N VAL A 432 4.98 -15.00 -20.25
CA VAL A 432 4.12 -16.03 -19.65
C VAL A 432 4.09 -17.23 -20.57
N GLN A 433 4.55 -18.36 -20.06
CA GLN A 433 4.53 -19.65 -20.73
C GLN A 433 3.56 -20.59 -19.99
N ALA A 434 2.40 -20.88 -20.58
CA ALA A 434 1.51 -21.91 -20.08
C ALA A 434 2.19 -23.29 -20.25
N LEU A 435 2.47 -23.96 -19.13
CA LEU A 435 3.02 -25.31 -19.10
C LEU A 435 1.90 -26.36 -19.14
N SER A 436 0.74 -26.02 -18.55
CA SER A 436 -0.52 -26.78 -18.61
C SER A 436 -1.70 -25.82 -18.44
N SER A 437 -2.94 -26.33 -18.42
CA SER A 437 -4.14 -25.53 -18.10
C SER A 437 -4.19 -25.04 -16.65
N SER A 438 -3.30 -25.52 -15.78
CA SER A 438 -3.29 -25.20 -14.35
C SER A 438 -1.95 -24.67 -13.87
N THR A 439 -0.99 -24.45 -14.78
CA THR A 439 0.38 -24.07 -14.41
C THR A 439 1.01 -23.18 -15.46
N SER A 440 1.55 -22.04 -15.02
CA SER A 440 2.30 -21.10 -15.86
C SER A 440 3.67 -20.81 -15.28
N LEU A 441 4.66 -20.75 -16.18
CA LEU A 441 5.98 -20.17 -15.92
C LEU A 441 5.93 -18.69 -16.30
N LYS A 442 6.43 -17.84 -15.42
CA LYS A 442 6.39 -16.39 -15.56
C LYS A 442 7.78 -15.82 -15.37
N SER A 443 8.11 -14.80 -16.15
CA SER A 443 9.35 -14.05 -15.98
C SER A 443 9.13 -12.59 -16.30
N SER A 444 9.87 -11.70 -15.65
CA SER A 444 9.87 -10.29 -16.00
C SER A 444 11.21 -9.62 -15.76
N ILE A 445 11.51 -8.64 -16.61
CA ILE A 445 12.59 -7.66 -16.40
C ILE A 445 11.98 -6.26 -16.50
N ALA A 446 12.33 -5.38 -15.58
CA ALA A 446 11.77 -4.03 -15.54
C ALA A 446 12.78 -3.00 -15.04
N LYS A 447 12.62 -1.76 -15.50
CA LYS A 447 13.22 -0.57 -14.93
C LYS A 447 12.17 0.16 -14.09
N SER A 448 12.57 0.63 -12.91
CA SER A 448 11.82 1.56 -12.07
C SER A 448 12.59 2.86 -11.87
N TYR A 449 11.86 3.91 -11.54
CA TYR A 449 12.36 5.26 -11.30
C TYR A 449 11.53 5.86 -10.18
N ARG A 450 12.13 6.65 -9.30
CA ARG A 450 11.43 7.31 -8.20
C ARG A 450 12.06 8.64 -7.86
N ALA A 451 11.30 9.72 -7.99
CA ALA A 451 11.73 11.03 -7.52
C ALA A 451 11.69 11.10 -5.97
N PRO A 452 12.58 11.88 -5.33
CA PRO A 452 12.48 12.17 -3.89
C PRO A 452 11.10 12.71 -3.51
N THR A 453 10.58 12.33 -2.35
CA THR A 453 9.31 12.87 -1.86
C THR A 453 9.44 14.33 -1.42
N LEU A 454 8.32 15.03 -1.23
CA LEU A 454 8.37 16.40 -0.70
C LEU A 454 8.92 16.42 0.74
N ASN A 455 8.67 15.38 1.53
CA ASN A 455 9.32 15.22 2.83
C ASN A 455 10.82 14.94 2.71
N ASP A 456 11.26 14.13 1.74
CA ASP A 456 12.70 13.91 1.55
C ASP A 456 13.43 15.23 1.25
N LEU A 457 12.81 16.13 0.48
CA LEU A 457 13.42 17.40 0.09
C LEU A 457 13.27 18.50 1.13
N PHE A 458 12.12 18.55 1.81
CA PHE A 458 11.69 19.73 2.56
C PHE A 458 11.17 19.41 3.96
N TRP A 459 11.52 18.27 4.57
CA TRP A 459 11.18 18.04 5.98
C TRP A 459 11.62 19.22 6.87
N PRO A 460 10.76 19.69 7.81
CA PRO A 460 11.06 20.83 8.67
C PRO A 460 12.38 20.65 9.43
N ASN A 461 13.12 21.74 9.60
CA ASN A 461 14.34 21.73 10.42
C ASN A 461 13.99 21.82 11.91
N ALA A 462 13.56 20.70 12.47
CA ALA A 462 13.13 20.57 13.86
C ALA A 462 13.63 19.24 14.45
N PHE A 463 13.83 19.18 15.77
CA PHE A 463 14.24 17.97 16.50
C PHE A 463 15.51 17.29 15.94
N GLY A 464 16.45 18.07 15.40
CA GLY A 464 17.68 17.55 14.79
C GLY A 464 17.46 16.83 13.45
N MET A 465 16.29 16.97 12.84
CA MET A 465 15.94 16.40 11.54
C MET A 465 15.81 17.50 10.48
N SER A 466 16.10 17.20 9.21
CA SER A 466 15.88 18.15 8.11
C SER A 466 15.77 17.44 6.76
N GLY A 467 15.08 18.07 5.80
CA GLY A 467 15.07 17.62 4.41
C GLY A 467 16.38 17.90 3.68
N ASN A 468 16.54 17.29 2.50
CA ASN A 468 17.71 17.46 1.64
C ASN A 468 17.29 17.84 0.21
N PRO A 469 17.35 19.13 -0.18
CA PRO A 469 16.95 19.55 -1.52
C PRO A 469 17.93 19.10 -2.63
N ASP A 470 19.12 18.61 -2.29
CA ASP A 470 20.14 18.17 -3.25
C ASP A 470 20.00 16.71 -3.68
N LEU A 471 18.94 16.03 -3.23
CA LEU A 471 18.69 14.63 -3.57
C LEU A 471 18.45 14.45 -5.07
N VAL A 472 18.93 13.33 -5.59
CA VAL A 472 18.63 12.86 -6.95
C VAL A 472 17.62 11.71 -6.93
N PRO A 473 16.93 11.44 -8.06
CA PRO A 473 16.01 10.32 -8.16
C PRO A 473 16.68 8.95 -8.04
N GLU A 474 15.95 8.00 -7.47
CA GLU A 474 16.34 6.59 -7.38
C GLU A 474 16.02 5.88 -8.69
N THR A 475 16.93 5.02 -9.16
CA THR A 475 16.69 4.15 -10.33
C THR A 475 16.82 2.69 -9.92
N GLY A 476 15.88 1.86 -10.38
CA GLY A 476 15.87 0.43 -10.08
C GLY A 476 15.80 -0.44 -11.33
N TYR A 477 16.38 -1.63 -11.23
CA TYR A 477 16.25 -2.70 -12.20
C TYR A 477 15.86 -3.98 -11.47
N SER A 478 14.81 -4.64 -11.94
CA SER A 478 14.34 -5.89 -11.34
C SER A 478 14.28 -7.00 -12.37
N PHE A 479 14.66 -8.21 -11.94
CA PHE A 479 14.41 -9.45 -12.66
C PHE A 479 13.68 -10.42 -11.75
N GLU A 480 12.70 -11.14 -12.28
CA GLU A 480 12.03 -12.22 -11.56
C GLU A 480 11.66 -13.37 -12.50
N ILE A 481 11.61 -14.57 -11.93
CA ILE A 481 11.15 -15.78 -12.59
C ILE A 481 10.43 -16.66 -11.57
N GLY A 482 9.34 -17.30 -11.97
CA GLY A 482 8.57 -18.14 -11.06
C GLY A 482 7.53 -18.99 -11.75
N VAL A 483 6.95 -19.90 -10.97
CA VAL A 483 5.91 -20.83 -11.40
C VAL A 483 4.69 -20.65 -10.50
N THR A 484 3.53 -20.47 -11.13
CA THR A 484 2.23 -20.48 -10.47
C THR A 484 1.47 -21.73 -10.90
N THR A 485 0.96 -22.49 -9.92
CA THR A 485 0.07 -23.63 -10.14
C THR A 485 -1.23 -23.43 -9.36
N ILE A 486 -2.37 -23.54 -10.03
CA ILE A 486 -3.70 -23.44 -9.42
C ILE A 486 -4.51 -24.68 -9.76
N LYS A 487 -4.80 -25.52 -8.76
CA LYS A 487 -5.67 -26.68 -8.87
C LYS A 487 -6.81 -26.59 -7.83
N PRO A 488 -7.91 -27.35 -7.99
CA PRO A 488 -9.03 -27.30 -7.04
C PRO A 488 -8.67 -27.65 -5.59
N SER A 489 -7.63 -28.46 -5.38
CA SER A 489 -7.18 -28.92 -4.06
C SER A 489 -6.01 -28.12 -3.49
N TYR A 490 -5.24 -27.42 -4.33
CA TYR A 490 -4.10 -26.63 -3.88
C TYR A 490 -3.72 -25.52 -4.86
N SER A 491 -3.08 -24.48 -4.34
CA SER A 491 -2.34 -23.49 -5.14
C SER A 491 -0.93 -23.35 -4.61
N ILE A 492 0.03 -23.18 -5.52
CA ILE A 492 1.43 -22.96 -5.21
C ILE A 492 1.94 -21.83 -6.10
N ASP A 493 2.56 -20.84 -5.47
CA ASP A 493 3.27 -19.74 -6.12
C ASP A 493 4.73 -19.77 -5.64
N PHE A 494 5.68 -19.93 -6.55
CA PHE A 494 7.10 -19.94 -6.24
C PHE A 494 7.85 -18.99 -7.17
N PHE A 495 8.55 -18.01 -6.61
CA PHE A 495 9.28 -16.98 -7.36
C PHE A 495 10.68 -16.75 -6.79
N VAL A 496 11.62 -16.49 -7.68
CA VAL A 496 12.95 -15.97 -7.38
C VAL A 496 13.07 -14.60 -8.03
N TYR A 497 13.61 -13.63 -7.30
CA TYR A 497 13.77 -12.27 -7.80
C TYR A 497 15.10 -11.65 -7.40
N THR A 498 15.48 -10.61 -8.12
CA THR A 498 16.54 -9.68 -7.73
C THR A 498 16.12 -8.26 -8.09
N ARG A 499 16.43 -7.31 -7.20
CA ARG A 499 16.26 -5.86 -7.43
C ARG A 499 17.62 -5.19 -7.21
N TYR A 500 18.07 -4.44 -8.19
CA TYR A 500 19.27 -3.62 -8.14
C TYR A 500 18.85 -2.15 -8.15
N MET A 501 19.33 -1.37 -7.19
CA MET A 501 18.99 0.05 -7.06
C MET A 501 20.25 0.90 -7.13
N ILE A 502 20.08 2.10 -7.66
CA ILE A 502 21.09 3.15 -7.78
C ILE A 502 20.50 4.41 -7.15
N ASP A 503 21.33 5.12 -6.38
CA ASP A 503 20.98 6.38 -5.72
C ASP A 503 19.80 6.24 -4.75
N GLU A 504 19.66 5.08 -4.09
CA GLU A 504 18.57 4.84 -3.14
C GLU A 504 18.62 5.86 -1.99
N ILE A 505 17.50 6.46 -1.64
CA ILE A 505 17.44 7.52 -0.62
C ILE A 505 17.26 6.85 0.73
N ILE A 506 18.12 7.15 1.69
CA ILE A 506 18.03 6.63 3.05
C ILE A 506 18.15 7.77 4.05
N TRP A 507 17.24 7.78 5.02
CA TRP A 507 17.30 8.67 6.17
C TRP A 507 18.34 8.16 7.18
N GLY A 508 19.29 9.02 7.54
CA GLY A 508 20.40 8.64 8.39
C GLY A 508 21.11 9.85 9.00
N PRO A 509 22.05 9.60 9.94
CA PRO A 509 22.85 10.66 10.52
C PRO A 509 23.83 11.24 9.49
N GLU A 510 23.85 12.56 9.38
CA GLU A 510 24.81 13.35 8.62
C GLU A 510 25.33 14.49 9.51
N GLY A 511 26.50 14.26 10.11
CA GLY A 511 27.01 15.14 11.17
C GLY A 511 26.08 15.14 12.37
N ALA A 512 25.56 16.32 12.74
CA ALA A 512 24.64 16.50 13.86
C ALA A 512 23.15 16.41 13.47
N LEU A 513 22.85 16.26 12.17
CA LEU A 513 21.48 16.21 11.66
C LEU A 513 21.12 14.78 11.23
N TYR A 514 19.84 14.44 11.32
CA TYR A 514 19.27 13.25 10.72
C TYR A 514 18.49 13.65 9.46
N ARG A 515 19.00 13.28 8.28
CA ARG A 515 18.45 13.73 6.98
C ARG A 515 18.56 12.66 5.90
N PRO A 516 17.76 12.74 4.83
CA PRO A 516 17.84 11.80 3.73
C PRO A 516 19.07 12.05 2.86
N ASN A 517 19.68 10.97 2.40
CA ASN A 517 20.84 10.97 1.52
C ASN A 517 20.73 9.88 0.46
N ASN A 518 21.17 10.17 -0.77
CA ASN A 518 21.37 9.14 -1.79
C ASN A 518 22.57 8.27 -1.39
N ILE A 519 22.35 6.98 -1.24
CA ILE A 519 23.41 5.97 -1.13
C ILE A 519 23.73 5.42 -2.53
N GLY A 520 24.90 4.81 -2.69
CA GLY A 520 25.36 4.31 -4.00
C GLY A 520 24.47 3.20 -4.59
N GLU A 521 24.91 1.95 -4.47
CA GLU A 521 24.24 0.82 -5.12
C GLU A 521 23.81 -0.21 -4.08
N SER A 522 22.62 -0.79 -4.26
CA SER A 522 22.07 -1.85 -3.39
C SER A 522 21.47 -2.98 -4.22
N VAL A 523 21.58 -4.22 -3.72
CA VAL A 523 21.08 -5.44 -4.39
C VAL A 523 20.23 -6.23 -3.39
N TYR A 524 19.02 -6.59 -3.80
CA TYR A 524 18.06 -7.35 -3.01
C TYR A 524 17.67 -8.64 -3.75
N PRO A 525 18.41 -9.75 -3.57
CA PRO A 525 17.97 -11.06 -4.04
C PRO A 525 16.94 -11.65 -3.07
N GLY A 526 15.99 -12.45 -3.59
CA GLY A 526 15.00 -13.09 -2.74
C GLY A 526 14.28 -14.26 -3.39
N ILE A 527 13.63 -15.04 -2.53
CA ILE A 527 12.80 -16.19 -2.89
C ILE A 527 11.47 -16.04 -2.15
N GLU A 528 10.36 -16.30 -2.83
CA GLU A 528 9.01 -16.28 -2.29
C GLU A 528 8.32 -17.60 -2.62
N LEU A 529 7.75 -18.25 -1.60
CA LEU A 529 6.92 -19.45 -1.74
C LEU A 529 5.62 -19.23 -0.97
N ALA A 530 4.48 -19.36 -1.65
CA ALA A 530 3.17 -19.44 -1.02
C ALA A 530 2.51 -20.75 -1.46
N ALA A 531 1.99 -21.52 -0.51
CA ALA A 531 1.27 -22.75 -0.78
C ALA A 531 -0.02 -22.79 0.03
N ARG A 532 -1.15 -23.01 -0.63
CA ARG A 532 -2.46 -23.17 0.00
C ARG A 532 -2.99 -24.56 -0.33
N PHE A 533 -3.44 -25.29 0.68
CA PHE A 533 -4.02 -26.62 0.53
C PHE A 533 -5.45 -26.63 1.06
N LYS A 534 -6.38 -27.20 0.30
CA LYS A 534 -7.76 -27.43 0.74
C LYS A 534 -7.84 -28.77 1.46
N LEU A 535 -7.56 -28.75 2.75
CA LEU A 535 -7.62 -29.94 3.62
C LEU A 535 -9.06 -30.25 4.01
N ALA A 536 -9.76 -31.05 3.18
CA ALA A 536 -11.16 -31.49 3.34
C ALA A 536 -12.20 -30.36 3.55
N ARG A 537 -13.49 -30.66 3.37
CA ARG A 537 -14.56 -29.63 3.52
C ARG A 537 -14.87 -29.26 4.98
N ASN A 538 -14.42 -30.05 5.96
CA ASN A 538 -14.92 -30.03 7.35
C ASN A 538 -13.83 -30.10 8.44
N LEU A 539 -12.60 -29.64 8.20
CA LEU A 539 -11.61 -29.50 9.28
C LEU A 539 -11.90 -28.20 10.05
N TRP A 540 -12.75 -28.31 11.06
CA TRP A 540 -12.88 -27.34 12.13
C TRP A 540 -11.67 -27.53 13.06
N LEU A 541 -10.77 -26.55 13.09
CA LEU A 541 -9.82 -26.34 14.16
C LEU A 541 -9.98 -24.92 14.68
#